data_AF-A0A1Q8LK04-F1
#
_entry.id   AF-A0A1Q8LK04-F1
#
_cell.length_a   1.000
_cell.length_b   1.000
_cell.length_c   1.000
_cell.angle_alpha   90.00
_cell.angle_beta   90.00
_cell.angle_gamma   90.00
#
_symmetry.space_group_name_H-M   'P 1'
#
loop_
_entity.id
_entity.type
_entity.pdbx_description
1 polymer ?
#
loop_
_entity_poly.entity_id
_entity_poly.type
_entity_poly.pdbx_seq_one_letter_code
_entity_poly.pdbx_strand_id
1 'polypeptide(L)'
;MSPDGMQRLLRTADWDVDGVRDDLRGYVLQHLTDTASGVFIVDETGFIKKGLCSAGVQRQYTGTSGKIDNCQLGVFLAYASKRGGR
;
A
#
# COMPACT_ATOMS: atom_id res chain seq x y z
N MET A 1 2.02 9.09 29.21
CA MET A 1 2.08 9.51 27.79
C MET A 1 0.96 8.81 27.06
N SER A 2 -0.03 9.53 26.53
CA SER A 2 -1.11 8.93 25.72
C SER A 2 -0.57 8.56 24.33
N PRO A 3 -0.97 7.43 23.72
CA PRO A 3 -0.51 7.02 22.39
C PRO A 3 -0.98 7.96 21.25
N ASP A 4 -1.83 8.94 21.56
CA ASP A 4 -2.48 9.84 20.60
C ASP A 4 -1.48 10.58 19.70
N GLY A 5 -0.30 10.95 20.20
CA GLY A 5 0.71 11.65 19.41
C GLY A 5 1.15 10.87 18.16
N MET A 6 1.37 9.55 18.30
CA MET A 6 1.74 8.68 17.18
C MET A 6 0.51 8.27 16.35
N GLN A 7 -0.64 8.07 17.00
CA GLN A 7 -1.81 7.49 16.34
C GLN A 7 -2.72 8.51 15.65
N ARG A 8 -2.51 9.82 15.88
CA ARG A 8 -3.32 10.90 15.30
C ARG A 8 -3.43 10.79 13.77
N LEU A 9 -2.32 10.55 13.08
CA LEU A 9 -2.31 10.41 11.61
C LEU A 9 -3.22 9.27 11.14
N LEU A 10 -3.29 8.18 11.89
CA LEU A 10 -4.04 6.97 11.50
C LEU A 10 -5.49 6.97 11.99
N ARG A 11 -5.83 7.80 12.99
CA ARG A 11 -7.14 7.76 13.66
C ARG A 11 -8.02 8.99 13.41
N THR A 12 -7.43 10.17 13.33
CA THR A 12 -8.19 11.43 13.41
C THR A 12 -7.76 12.49 12.40
N ALA A 13 -6.62 12.32 11.72
CA ALA A 13 -6.25 13.21 10.64
C ALA A 13 -7.21 13.02 9.46
N ASP A 14 -7.81 14.12 9.03
CA ASP A 14 -8.54 14.18 7.77
C ASP A 14 -7.51 14.40 6.66
N TRP A 15 -7.24 13.35 5.89
CA TRP A 15 -6.25 13.37 4.81
C TRP A 15 -6.99 13.20 3.49
N ASP A 16 -6.68 14.09 2.55
CA ASP A 16 -7.10 13.94 1.18
C ASP A 16 -6.37 12.73 0.58
N VAL A 17 -7.06 11.59 0.54
CA VAL A 17 -6.49 10.32 0.08
C VAL A 17 -6.02 10.42 -1.37
N ASP A 18 -6.80 11.10 -2.22
CA ASP A 18 -6.45 11.29 -3.63
C ASP A 18 -5.29 12.28 -3.76
N GLY A 19 -5.32 13.38 -3.01
CA GLY A 19 -4.23 14.37 -2.98
C GLY A 19 -2.89 13.75 -2.56
N VAL A 20 -2.86 13.00 -1.45
CA VAL A 20 -1.63 12.34 -0.98
C VAL A 20 -1.13 11.29 -1.96
N ARG A 21 -2.02 10.52 -2.59
CA ARG A 21 -1.65 9.56 -3.64
C ARG A 21 -1.02 10.27 -4.83
N ASP A 22 -1.63 11.36 -5.29
CA ASP A 22 -1.20 12.07 -6.49
C ASP A 22 0.13 12.81 -6.25
N ASP A 23 0.35 13.36 -5.05
CA ASP A 23 1.63 13.94 -4.62
C ASP A 23 2.76 12.89 -4.61
N LEU A 24 2.51 11.71 -4.02
CA LEU A 24 3.49 10.62 -4.01
C LEU A 24 3.82 10.16 -5.44
N ARG A 25 2.81 10.02 -6.29
CA ARG A 25 2.99 9.68 -7.71
C ARG A 25 3.84 10.75 -8.41
N GLY A 26 3.53 12.02 -8.20
CA GLY A 26 4.29 13.15 -8.75
C GLY A 26 5.76 13.11 -8.33
N TYR A 27 6.03 12.85 -7.05
CA TYR A 27 7.39 12.71 -6.53
C TYR A 27 8.17 11.58 -7.24
N VAL A 28 7.57 10.38 -7.34
CA VAL A 28 8.18 9.24 -8.04
C VAL A 28 8.46 9.60 -9.50
N LEU A 29 7.49 10.22 -10.17
CA LEU A 29 7.64 10.60 -11.58
C LEU A 29 8.75 11.64 -11.80
N GLN A 30 8.93 12.58 -10.88
CA GLN A 30 9.94 13.62 -10.98
C GLN A 30 11.36 13.09 -10.68
N HIS A 31 11.50 12.21 -9.69
CA HIS A 31 12.81 11.87 -9.14
C HIS A 31 13.32 10.49 -9.55
N LEU A 32 12.42 9.53 -9.79
CA LEU A 32 12.77 8.13 -10.00
C LEU A 32 12.53 7.66 -11.44
N THR A 33 11.83 8.46 -12.26
CA THR A 33 11.55 8.09 -13.65
C THR A 33 12.83 7.85 -14.45
N ASP A 34 12.84 6.72 -15.13
CA ASP A 34 13.74 6.42 -16.23
C ASP A 34 12.89 5.93 -17.41
N THR A 35 12.84 6.72 -18.48
CA THR A 35 12.03 6.41 -19.67
C THR A 35 12.53 5.17 -20.42
N ALA A 36 13.80 4.77 -20.22
CA ALA A 36 14.38 3.62 -20.89
C ALA A 36 14.13 2.29 -20.15
N SER A 37 13.92 2.32 -18.83
CA SER A 37 13.84 1.10 -18.00
C SER A 37 12.72 1.08 -16.97
N GLY A 38 11.96 2.17 -16.85
CA GLY A 38 10.88 2.33 -15.89
C GLY A 38 9.69 1.45 -16.20
N VAL A 39 9.24 0.69 -15.21
CA VAL A 39 8.04 -0.14 -15.29
C VAL A 39 7.15 0.06 -14.07
N PHE A 40 5.85 0.03 -14.31
CA PHE A 40 4.83 -0.01 -13.27
C PHE A 40 4.37 -1.46 -13.08
N ILE A 41 4.37 -1.91 -11.84
CA ILE A 41 3.98 -3.26 -11.46
C ILE A 41 2.75 -3.13 -10.58
N VAL A 42 1.65 -3.72 -11.04
CA VAL A 42 0.43 -3.86 -10.25
C VAL A 42 0.48 -5.22 -9.59
N ASP A 43 0.32 -5.25 -8.27
CA ASP A 43 0.31 -6.49 -7.51
C ASP A 43 -0.77 -6.45 -6.42
N GLU A 44 -1.40 -7.60 -6.17
CA GLU A 44 -2.26 -7.83 -5.02
C GLU A 44 -1.47 -8.63 -3.98
N THR A 45 -1.41 -8.11 -2.76
CA THR A 45 -0.82 -8.82 -1.64
C THR A 45 -1.86 -9.02 -0.55
N GLY A 46 -1.98 -10.27 -0.09
CA GLY A 46 -2.83 -10.59 1.06
C GLY A 46 -2.06 -10.64 2.36
N PHE A 47 -2.61 -9.97 3.36
CA PHE A 47 -2.11 -9.95 4.73
C PHE A 47 -2.99 -10.85 5.58
N ILE A 48 -2.50 -12.06 5.88
CA ILE A 48 -3.24 -13.03 6.70
C ILE A 48 -3.50 -12.47 8.10
N LYS A 49 -4.74 -12.60 8.59
CA LYS A 49 -5.16 -12.12 9.91
C LYS A 49 -5.79 -13.25 10.70
N LYS A 50 -5.59 -13.24 12.02
CA LYS A 50 -6.23 -14.21 12.93
C LYS A 50 -7.54 -13.72 13.53
N GLY A 51 -7.82 -12.41 13.49
CA GLY A 51 -9.03 -11.80 14.03
C GLY A 51 -9.81 -10.99 12.99
N LEU A 52 -10.87 -10.32 13.45
CA LEU A 52 -11.83 -9.58 12.60
C LEU A 52 -11.77 -8.05 12.77
N CYS A 53 -10.89 -7.53 13.65
CA CYS A 53 -10.87 -6.11 14.01
C CYS A 53 -10.05 -5.24 13.04
N SER A 54 -9.34 -5.82 12.07
CA SER A 54 -8.59 -5.04 11.07
C SER A 54 -9.52 -4.59 9.94
N ALA A 55 -9.36 -3.36 9.46
CA ALA A 55 -10.15 -2.86 8.34
C ALA A 55 -9.97 -3.75 7.09
N GLY A 56 -11.07 -4.04 6.39
CA GLY A 56 -11.05 -4.85 5.16
C GLY A 56 -10.67 -6.32 5.36
N VAL A 57 -10.61 -6.82 6.60
CA VAL A 57 -10.37 -8.24 6.86
C VAL A 57 -11.64 -9.06 6.60
N GLN A 58 -11.50 -10.11 5.80
CA GLN A 58 -12.57 -11.07 5.53
C GLN A 58 -12.01 -12.35 4.94
N ARG A 59 -12.88 -13.36 4.76
CA ARG A 59 -12.55 -14.57 4.02
C ARG A 59 -12.53 -14.25 2.52
N GLN A 60 -11.35 -14.20 1.94
CA GLN A 60 -11.14 -13.90 0.52
C GLN A 60 -9.95 -14.68 -0.03
N TYR A 61 -9.93 -14.89 -1.34
CA TYR A 61 -8.80 -15.54 -1.99
C TYR A 61 -7.58 -14.61 -1.90
N THR A 62 -6.44 -15.17 -1.54
CA THR A 62 -5.17 -14.44 -1.58
C THR A 62 -4.11 -15.30 -2.24
N GLY A 63 -3.35 -14.69 -3.16
CA GLY A 63 -2.19 -15.35 -3.77
C GLY A 63 -1.15 -15.79 -2.73
N THR A 64 -1.02 -15.06 -1.62
CA THR A 64 -0.01 -15.32 -0.57
C THR A 64 -0.18 -16.68 0.10
N SER A 65 -1.41 -17.17 0.28
CA SER A 65 -1.67 -18.50 0.84
C SER A 65 -2.21 -19.49 -0.19
N GLY A 66 -2.46 -19.05 -1.43
CA GLY A 66 -2.97 -19.86 -2.53
C GLY A 66 -4.40 -20.36 -2.34
N LYS A 67 -5.14 -19.80 -1.38
CA LYS A 67 -6.48 -20.25 -1.00
C LYS A 67 -7.32 -19.10 -0.45
N ILE A 68 -8.60 -19.39 -0.19
CA ILE A 68 -9.44 -18.50 0.60
C ILE A 68 -8.96 -18.54 2.04
N ASP A 69 -8.52 -17.38 2.56
CA ASP A 69 -8.11 -17.22 3.95
C ASP A 69 -8.73 -15.97 4.59
N ASN A 70 -8.73 -15.91 5.93
CA ASN A 70 -9.08 -14.69 6.63
C ASN A 70 -7.90 -13.72 6.50
N CYS A 71 -8.05 -12.73 5.63
CA CYS A 71 -6.97 -11.81 5.28
C CYS A 71 -7.51 -10.44 4.91
N GLN A 72 -6.62 -9.47 4.87
CA GLN A 72 -6.86 -8.16 4.26
C GLN A 72 -6.09 -8.13 2.94
N LEU A 73 -6.72 -7.71 1.85
CA LEU A 73 -6.04 -7.55 0.57
C LEU A 73 -5.66 -6.09 0.34
N GLY A 74 -4.45 -5.85 -0.13
CA GLY A 74 -4.01 -4.57 -0.64
C GLY A 74 -3.61 -4.71 -2.11
N VAL A 75 -4.06 -3.77 -2.95
CA VAL A 75 -3.58 -3.64 -4.32
C VAL A 75 -2.57 -2.50 -4.33
N PHE A 76 -1.39 -2.78 -4.85
CA PHE A 76 -0.25 -1.86 -4.85
C PHE A 76 0.19 -1.57 -6.28
N LEU A 77 0.64 -0.33 -6.49
CA LEU A 77 1.33 0.09 -7.71
C LEU A 77 2.78 0.39 -7.34
N ALA A 78 3.68 -0.51 -7.69
CA ALA A 78 5.10 -0.31 -7.53
C ALA A 78 5.71 0.28 -8.81
N TYR A 79 6.75 1.10 -8.65
CA TYR A 79 7.56 1.59 -9.75
C TYR A 79 8.98 1.04 -9.60
N ALA A 80 9.50 0.42 -10.64
CA ALA A 80 10.86 -0.10 -10.68
C ALA A 80 11.60 0.48 -11.89
N SER A 81 12.88 0.80 -11.71
CA SER A 81 13.77 1.23 -12.79
C SER A 81 15.22 0.93 -12.42
N LYS A 82 16.14 1.05 -13.37
CA LYS A 82 17.58 0.94 -13.07
C LYS A 82 18.09 2.01 -12.10
N ARG A 83 17.32 3.08 -11.86
CA ARG A 83 17.63 4.15 -10.90
C ARG A 83 17.09 3.87 -9.49
N GLY A 84 16.19 2.90 -9.34
CA GLY A 84 15.48 2.62 -8.08
C GLY A 84 15.37 1.13 -7.80
N GLY A 85 16.23 0.65 -6.91
CA GLY A 85 16.31 -0.74 -6.44
C GLY A 85 17.39 -0.87 -5.37
N ARG A 86 17.12 -0.31 -4.19
CA ARG A 86 17.83 -0.64 -2.95
C ARG A 86 16.79 -0.93 -1.87
#